data_AF-A0A7C2MJC0-F1
#
_entry.id   AF-A0A7C2MJC0-F1
#
_cell.length_a   1.000
_cell.length_b   1.000
_cell.length_c   1.000
_cell.angle_alpha   90.00
_cell.angle_beta   90.00
_cell.angle_gamma   90.00
#
_symmetry.space_group_name_H-M   'P 1'
#
loop_
_entity.id
_entity.type
_entity.pdbx_description
1 polymer ?
#
loop_
_entity_poly.entity_id
_entity_poly.type
_entity_poly.pdbx_seq_one_letter_code
_entity_poly.pdbx_strand_id
1 'polypeptide(L)'
;MANTDTPLAQETIAPNSRFPMYVFALGVAITASMLGANLVGLSRLLGDDGMLKGPLIGIGLTVMVIGAVADLALGQRYLLSWLKPIVLDWPGLLKFLAITGQLGLLVVVMRMSYLEHNAFYTNVMLLTLYGFIIHYFLPSPYRLPFFLLLSAGGLFGVFGLADGAWLIGISLGLIGICHLPIPFRERLAILVIAGATLIAMRAGYVQAPWTKAIWPILASMFMFRMIIYLYDLKHKKAPVGLTRSLAYFFLLPNVAFPLFPVVDYSTFCRTYYDEDQYRIYQRGLQWMFWGVIHLLIYRYINYYWIIGPEKVHDTSTLVQYMASNYLLILRLSGQFHLAVGILHLF
;
A
#
# COMPACT_ATOMS: atom_id res chain seq x y z
N MET A 1 -31.07 9.61 42.32
CA MET A 1 -30.58 10.38 41.17
C MET A 1 -29.88 9.42 40.23
N ALA A 2 -30.62 8.94 39.23
CA ALA A 2 -30.16 7.96 38.25
C ALA A 2 -29.78 8.72 36.97
N ASN A 3 -28.56 8.53 36.48
CA ASN A 3 -28.09 9.06 35.21
C ASN A 3 -28.28 7.98 34.14
N THR A 4 -29.15 8.22 33.17
CA THR A 4 -29.51 7.29 32.10
C THR A 4 -28.84 7.74 30.80
N ASP A 5 -27.56 7.40 30.66
CA ASP A 5 -26.88 7.47 29.36
C ASP A 5 -27.33 6.27 28.52
N THR A 6 -28.38 6.50 27.74
CA THR A 6 -28.81 5.58 26.68
C THR A 6 -27.84 5.72 25.51
N PRO A 7 -27.18 4.64 25.05
CA PRO A 7 -26.40 4.70 23.83
C PRO A 7 -27.35 4.95 22.66
N LEU A 8 -27.11 6.05 21.92
CA LEU A 8 -27.77 6.36 20.66
C LEU A 8 -27.79 5.11 19.78
N ALA A 9 -28.98 4.58 19.52
CA ALA A 9 -29.19 3.49 18.60
C ALA A 9 -28.57 3.88 17.25
N GLN A 10 -27.55 3.14 16.81
CA GLN A 10 -27.10 3.19 15.43
C GLN A 10 -28.27 2.75 14.56
N GLU A 11 -28.98 3.72 13.96
CA GLU A 11 -29.95 3.45 12.90
C GLU A 11 -29.26 2.55 11.88
N THR A 12 -29.81 1.35 11.70
CA THR A 12 -29.39 0.38 10.70
C THR A 12 -29.84 0.91 9.34
N ILE A 13 -29.06 1.85 8.80
CA ILE A 13 -29.25 2.42 7.48
C ILE A 13 -29.29 1.27 6.46
N ALA A 14 -30.43 1.11 5.77
CA ALA A 14 -30.63 0.06 4.79
C ALA A 14 -29.51 0.08 3.73
N PRO A 15 -28.93 -1.08 3.35
CA PRO A 15 -27.74 -1.14 2.49
C PRO A 15 -27.93 -0.46 1.12
N ASN A 16 -29.16 -0.34 0.64
CA ASN A 16 -29.49 0.30 -0.64
C ASN A 16 -29.40 1.83 -0.65
N SER A 17 -29.39 2.51 0.51
CA SER A 17 -29.27 3.98 0.56
C SER A 17 -27.85 4.50 0.37
N ARG A 18 -26.84 3.62 0.41
CA ARG A 18 -25.43 4.02 0.21
C ARG A 18 -24.98 4.01 -1.24
N PHE A 19 -25.86 3.61 -2.16
CA PHE A 19 -25.58 3.53 -3.60
C PHE A 19 -24.97 4.82 -4.19
N PRO A 20 -25.51 6.02 -3.94
CA PRO A 20 -24.95 7.26 -4.48
C PRO A 20 -23.52 7.53 -4.01
N MET A 21 -23.21 7.14 -2.77
CA MET A 21 -21.88 7.29 -2.19
C MET A 21 -20.86 6.34 -2.83
N TYR A 22 -21.24 5.08 -3.12
CA TYR A 22 -20.38 4.15 -3.86
C TYR A 22 -20.06 4.66 -5.27
N VAL A 23 -21.08 5.18 -5.97
CA VAL A 23 -20.91 5.75 -7.32
C VAL A 23 -20.02 6.98 -7.28
N PHE A 24 -20.22 7.88 -6.31
CA PHE A 24 -19.36 9.06 -6.14
C PHE A 24 -17.91 8.67 -5.84
N ALA A 25 -17.68 7.77 -4.88
CA ALA A 25 -16.34 7.32 -4.50
C ALA A 25 -15.62 6.60 -5.65
N LEU A 26 -16.34 5.83 -6.45
CA LEU A 26 -15.82 5.21 -7.67
C LEU A 26 -15.37 6.27 -8.68
N GLY A 27 -16.18 7.32 -8.88
CA GLY A 27 -15.82 8.45 -9.75
C GLY A 27 -14.57 9.19 -9.30
N VAL A 28 -14.44 9.46 -7.98
CA VAL A 28 -13.23 10.04 -7.39
C VAL A 28 -12.02 9.14 -7.62
N ALA A 29 -12.16 7.83 -7.34
CA ALA A 29 -11.07 6.87 -7.51
C ALA A 29 -10.59 6.78 -8.97
N ILE A 30 -11.51 6.72 -9.94
CA ILE A 30 -11.18 6.71 -11.37
C ILE A 30 -10.48 8.01 -11.76
N THR A 31 -11.06 9.16 -11.42
CA THR A 31 -10.52 10.48 -11.79
C THR A 31 -9.12 10.68 -11.20
N ALA A 32 -8.94 10.36 -9.92
CA ALA A 32 -7.67 10.54 -9.25
C ALA A 32 -6.61 9.54 -9.72
N SER A 33 -6.99 8.30 -10.03
CA SER A 33 -6.09 7.32 -10.65
C SER A 33 -5.64 7.77 -12.04
N MET A 34 -6.53 8.37 -12.83
CA MET A 34 -6.22 8.87 -14.18
C MET A 34 -5.42 10.18 -14.17
N LEU A 35 -5.66 11.08 -13.21
CA LEU A 35 -4.82 12.26 -13.01
C LEU A 35 -3.42 11.88 -12.51
N GLY A 36 -3.33 10.88 -11.62
CA GLY A 36 -2.08 10.30 -11.16
C GLY A 36 -1.38 9.43 -12.22
N ALA A 37 -2.08 8.99 -13.27
CA ALA A 37 -1.55 8.08 -14.29
C ALA A 37 -0.34 8.64 -15.03
N ASN A 38 -0.33 9.95 -15.29
CA ASN A 38 0.81 10.64 -15.92
C ASN A 38 2.04 10.72 -15.02
N LEU A 39 1.84 10.69 -13.71
CA LEU A 39 2.89 10.87 -12.72
C LEU A 39 3.50 9.52 -12.32
N VAL A 40 2.69 8.47 -12.29
CA VAL A 40 3.04 7.11 -11.85
C VAL A 40 3.44 6.20 -13.03
N GLY A 41 3.67 6.75 -14.22
CA GLY A 41 4.06 5.98 -15.41
C GLY A 41 2.95 5.06 -15.98
N LEU A 42 1.73 5.14 -15.42
CA LEU A 42 0.54 4.45 -15.92
C LEU A 42 0.12 4.97 -17.32
N SER A 43 0.67 6.12 -17.73
CA SER A 43 0.58 6.63 -19.10
C SER A 43 1.01 5.61 -20.15
N ARG A 44 2.07 4.84 -19.89
CA ARG A 44 2.54 3.78 -20.80
C ARG A 44 1.53 2.64 -20.94
N LEU A 45 0.69 2.46 -19.93
CA LEU A 45 -0.32 1.40 -19.84
C LEU A 45 -1.62 1.80 -20.57
N LEU A 46 -1.85 3.10 -20.75
CA LEU A 46 -3.03 3.67 -21.43
C LEU A 46 -2.77 4.07 -22.90
N GLY A 47 -1.59 3.73 -23.44
CA GLY A 47 -1.10 4.17 -24.75
C GLY A 47 -0.38 5.52 -24.66
N ASP A 48 0.77 5.64 -25.35
CA ASP A 48 1.59 6.87 -25.40
C ASP A 48 0.80 8.06 -25.97
N ASP A 49 -0.19 7.79 -26.82
CA ASP A 49 -1.14 8.80 -27.28
C ASP A 49 -2.22 8.99 -26.21
N GLY A 50 -2.25 10.15 -25.56
CA GLY A 50 -3.23 10.55 -24.53
C GLY A 50 -4.71 10.52 -24.94
N MET A 51 -5.05 9.85 -26.04
CA MET A 51 -6.38 9.69 -26.64
C MET A 51 -7.38 9.03 -25.69
N LEU A 52 -6.96 8.10 -24.82
CA LEU A 52 -7.85 7.44 -23.84
C LEU A 52 -7.90 8.14 -22.47
N LYS A 53 -6.93 8.99 -22.13
CA LYS A 53 -6.89 9.65 -20.81
C LYS A 53 -7.99 10.68 -20.63
N GLY A 54 -8.20 11.55 -21.62
CA GLY A 54 -9.26 12.55 -21.59
C GLY A 54 -10.64 11.93 -21.38
N PRO A 55 -11.03 10.92 -22.18
CA PRO A 55 -12.27 10.17 -22.00
C PRO A 55 -12.40 9.51 -20.63
N LEU A 56 -11.34 8.89 -20.08
CA LEU A 56 -11.40 8.21 -18.78
C LEU A 56 -11.51 9.18 -17.60
N ILE A 57 -10.84 10.33 -17.65
CA ILE A 57 -11.06 11.43 -16.67
C ILE A 57 -12.48 11.94 -16.79
N GLY A 58 -12.98 12.10 -18.02
CA GLY A 58 -14.38 12.45 -18.30
C GLY A 58 -15.35 11.45 -17.66
N ILE A 59 -15.13 10.15 -17.86
CA ILE A 59 -15.94 9.08 -17.25
C ILE A 59 -15.89 9.17 -15.73
N GLY A 60 -14.70 9.33 -15.13
CA GLY A 60 -14.55 9.48 -13.69
C GLY A 60 -15.35 10.67 -13.13
N LEU A 61 -15.25 11.83 -13.77
CA LEU A 61 -16.00 13.04 -13.41
C LEU A 61 -17.50 12.86 -13.62
N THR A 62 -17.93 12.23 -14.71
CA THR A 62 -19.34 11.94 -14.97
C THR A 62 -19.91 11.00 -13.92
N VAL A 63 -19.19 9.93 -13.57
CA VAL A 63 -19.57 9.00 -12.50
C VAL A 63 -19.65 9.73 -11.15
N MET A 64 -18.71 10.63 -10.87
CA MET A 64 -18.73 11.46 -9.66
C MET A 64 -19.96 12.39 -9.62
N VAL A 65 -20.27 13.07 -10.72
CA VAL A 65 -21.46 13.94 -10.84
C VAL A 65 -22.74 13.13 -10.72
N ILE A 66 -22.83 11.95 -11.33
CA ILE A 66 -24.00 11.06 -11.20
C ILE A 66 -24.20 10.65 -9.74
N GLY A 67 -23.13 10.27 -9.03
CA GLY A 67 -23.20 9.96 -7.60
C GLY A 67 -23.67 11.15 -6.76
N ALA A 68 -23.18 12.36 -7.08
CA ALA A 68 -23.60 13.59 -6.39
C ALA A 68 -25.06 13.96 -6.66
N VAL A 69 -25.49 13.91 -7.92
CA VAL A 69 -26.87 14.19 -8.32
C VAL A 69 -27.83 13.14 -7.76
N ALA A 70 -27.45 11.87 -7.72
CA ALA A 70 -28.26 10.81 -7.12
C ALA A 70 -28.44 11.01 -5.60
N ASP A 71 -27.41 11.46 -4.88
CA ASP A 71 -27.51 11.75 -3.44
C ASP A 71 -28.44 12.94 -3.15
N LEU A 72 -28.40 13.95 -4.02
CA LEU A 72 -29.31 15.11 -3.97
C LEU A 72 -30.74 14.74 -4.35
N ALA A 73 -30.93 13.97 -5.42
CA ALA A 73 -32.24 13.58 -5.95
C ALA A 73 -32.98 12.60 -5.01
N LEU A 74 -32.25 11.72 -4.33
CA LEU A 74 -32.81 10.81 -3.33
C LEU A 74 -33.08 11.52 -1.99
N GLY A 75 -32.73 12.80 -1.86
CA GLY A 75 -32.99 13.61 -0.66
C GLY A 75 -32.16 13.21 0.56
N GLN A 76 -31.17 12.34 0.39
CA GLN A 76 -30.45 11.72 1.50
C GLN A 76 -29.30 12.60 2.04
N ARG A 77 -28.80 13.57 1.25
CA ARG A 77 -27.78 14.57 1.62
C ARG A 77 -26.53 13.96 2.29
N TYR A 78 -26.16 12.72 1.97
CA TYR A 78 -25.03 12.05 2.59
C TYR A 78 -23.69 12.68 2.21
N LEU A 79 -23.55 13.21 0.99
CA LEU A 79 -22.33 13.92 0.58
C LEU A 79 -22.17 15.26 1.30
N LEU A 80 -23.28 15.99 1.49
CA LEU A 80 -23.25 17.25 2.21
C LEU A 80 -22.93 17.03 3.70
N SER A 81 -23.49 15.98 4.32
CA SER A 81 -23.16 15.62 5.70
C SER A 81 -21.75 15.06 5.85
N TRP A 82 -21.20 14.42 4.81
CA TRP A 82 -19.80 13.99 4.77
C TRP A 82 -18.81 15.16 4.62
N LEU A 83 -19.14 16.19 3.81
CA LEU A 83 -18.28 17.34 3.57
C LEU A 83 -18.34 18.39 4.71
N LYS A 84 -19.49 18.52 5.39
CA LYS A 84 -19.68 19.53 6.45
C LYS A 84 -18.60 19.49 7.55
N PRO A 85 -18.27 18.32 8.13
CA PRO A 85 -17.24 18.23 9.17
C PRO A 85 -15.85 18.64 8.65
N ILE A 86 -15.54 18.32 7.39
CA ILE A 86 -14.26 18.61 6.76
C ILE A 86 -14.07 20.12 6.57
N VAL A 87 -15.13 20.82 6.17
CA VAL A 87 -15.09 22.28 5.94
C VAL A 87 -15.11 23.06 7.26
N LEU A 88 -15.72 22.51 8.32
CA LEU A 88 -15.85 23.16 9.62
C LEU A 88 -14.63 22.95 10.55
N ASP A 89 -13.83 21.89 10.36
CA ASP A 89 -12.63 21.60 11.16
C ASP A 89 -11.35 22.23 10.55
N TRP A 90 -11.26 23.56 10.62
CA TRP A 90 -10.10 24.31 10.13
C TRP A 90 -8.75 23.87 10.76
N PRO A 91 -8.65 23.65 12.09
CA PRO A 91 -7.41 23.19 12.71
C PRO A 91 -6.97 21.82 12.19
N GLY A 92 -7.91 20.89 11.98
CA GLY A 92 -7.63 19.58 11.40
C GLY A 92 -7.09 19.68 9.98
N LEU A 93 -7.72 20.52 9.15
CA LEU A 93 -7.29 20.77 7.78
C LEU A 93 -5.87 21.36 7.72
N LEU A 94 -5.53 22.32 8.59
CA LEU A 94 -4.18 22.89 8.65
C LEU A 94 -3.13 21.84 9.03
N LYS A 95 -3.42 20.98 10.02
CA LYS A 95 -2.54 19.85 10.38
C LYS A 95 -2.34 18.91 9.20
N PHE A 96 -3.42 18.55 8.51
CA PHE A 96 -3.36 17.70 7.32
C PHE A 96 -2.54 18.33 6.19
N LEU A 97 -2.73 19.62 5.91
CA LEU A 97 -1.95 20.35 4.90
C LEU A 97 -0.46 20.40 5.27
N ALA A 98 -0.14 20.62 6.54
CA ALA A 98 1.26 20.59 7.02
C ALA A 98 1.90 19.21 6.86
N ILE A 99 1.19 18.14 7.23
CA ILE A 99 1.63 16.74 7.05
C ILE A 99 1.81 16.42 5.56
N THR A 100 0.85 16.81 4.72
CA THR A 100 0.93 16.61 3.27
C THR A 100 2.10 17.40 2.66
N GLY A 101 2.35 18.61 3.14
CA GLY A 101 3.51 19.41 2.74
C GLY A 101 4.84 18.74 3.11
N GLN A 102 4.94 18.19 4.33
CA GLN A 102 6.12 17.41 4.76
C GLN A 102 6.31 16.15 3.90
N LEU A 103 5.23 15.42 3.60
CA LEU A 103 5.27 14.26 2.70
C LEU A 103 5.74 14.67 1.30
N GLY A 104 5.18 15.75 0.75
CA GLY A 104 5.55 16.29 -0.54
C GLY A 104 7.03 16.68 -0.60
N LEU A 105 7.56 17.31 0.45
CA LEU A 105 8.98 17.63 0.55
C LEU A 105 9.85 16.37 0.56
N LEU A 106 9.50 15.35 1.35
CA LEU A 106 10.20 14.06 1.35
C LEU A 106 10.21 13.43 -0.04
N VAL A 107 9.06 13.42 -0.73
CA VAL A 107 8.96 12.89 -2.10
C VAL A 107 9.89 13.66 -3.06
N VAL A 108 9.94 14.99 -2.97
CA VAL A 108 10.84 15.82 -3.79
C VAL A 108 12.31 15.46 -3.50
N VAL A 109 12.71 15.40 -2.23
CA VAL A 109 14.09 15.04 -1.82
C VAL A 109 14.45 13.65 -2.35
N MET A 110 13.55 12.68 -2.25
CA MET A 110 13.78 11.32 -2.75
C MET A 110 13.96 11.27 -4.27
N ARG A 111 13.18 12.07 -5.02
CA ARG A 111 13.31 12.19 -6.48
C ARG A 111 14.60 12.88 -6.89
N MET A 112 14.93 14.02 -6.28
CA MET A 112 16.16 14.77 -6.59
C MET A 112 17.41 13.96 -6.25
N SER A 113 17.34 13.19 -5.18
CA SER A 113 18.45 12.35 -4.71
C SER A 113 18.45 10.96 -5.35
N TYR A 114 17.58 10.68 -6.32
CA TYR A 114 17.43 9.38 -7.01
C TYR A 114 17.56 8.18 -6.04
N LEU A 115 16.86 8.23 -4.91
CA LEU A 115 16.98 7.21 -3.87
C LEU A 115 16.32 5.90 -4.33
N GLU A 116 17.04 4.79 -4.17
CA GLU A 116 16.62 3.45 -4.61
C GLU A 116 16.41 3.34 -6.14
N HIS A 117 15.27 2.79 -6.56
CA HIS A 117 14.99 2.44 -7.96
C HIS A 117 13.99 3.43 -8.57
N ASN A 118 14.07 3.63 -9.90
CA ASN A 118 13.19 4.55 -10.63
C ASN A 118 11.69 4.30 -10.38
N ALA A 119 11.29 3.02 -10.38
CA ALA A 119 9.91 2.63 -10.10
C ALA A 119 9.45 3.03 -8.69
N PHE A 120 10.34 3.08 -7.70
CA PHE A 120 9.96 3.44 -6.34
C PHE A 120 9.69 4.94 -6.20
N TYR A 121 10.65 5.80 -6.54
CA TYR A 121 10.47 7.25 -6.35
C TYR A 121 9.52 7.88 -7.37
N THR A 122 9.38 7.31 -8.57
CA THR A 122 8.46 7.84 -9.60
C THR A 122 7.05 7.30 -9.39
N ASN A 123 6.89 5.99 -9.17
CA ASN A 123 5.55 5.40 -9.15
C ASN A 123 5.03 5.31 -7.71
N VAL A 124 5.71 4.56 -6.84
CA VAL A 124 5.18 4.24 -5.50
C VAL A 124 5.12 5.46 -4.58
N MET A 125 6.10 6.36 -4.63
CA MET A 125 6.10 7.56 -3.78
C MET A 125 5.05 8.59 -4.19
N LEU A 126 4.84 8.78 -5.50
CA LEU A 126 3.76 9.64 -5.99
C LEU A 126 2.40 9.01 -5.70
N LEU A 127 2.27 7.69 -5.90
CA LEU A 127 1.05 6.96 -5.55
C LEU A 127 0.74 7.04 -4.05
N THR A 128 1.77 6.98 -3.19
CA THR A 128 1.64 7.22 -1.75
C THR A 128 1.14 8.63 -1.45
N LEU A 129 1.73 9.67 -2.06
CA LEU A 129 1.33 11.06 -1.83
C LEU A 129 -0.12 11.32 -2.26
N TYR A 130 -0.48 10.99 -3.50
CA TYR A 130 -1.84 11.21 -4.01
C TYR A 130 -2.84 10.30 -3.32
N GLY A 131 -2.47 9.04 -3.11
CA GLY A 131 -3.26 8.07 -2.37
C GLY A 131 -3.57 8.57 -0.97
N PHE A 132 -2.58 9.09 -0.25
CA PHE A 132 -2.75 9.65 1.09
C PHE A 132 -3.73 10.83 1.11
N ILE A 133 -3.63 11.74 0.14
CA ILE A 133 -4.55 12.88 0.03
C ILE A 133 -6.00 12.40 -0.13
N ILE A 134 -6.24 11.47 -1.05
CA ILE A 134 -7.58 10.92 -1.29
C ILE A 134 -8.08 10.12 -0.08
N HIS A 135 -7.20 9.32 0.51
CA HIS A 135 -7.47 8.47 1.66
C HIS A 135 -7.94 9.27 2.89
N TYR A 136 -7.32 10.43 3.13
CA TYR A 136 -7.67 11.32 4.23
C TYR A 136 -9.14 11.76 4.18
N PHE A 137 -9.61 12.17 3.00
CA PHE A 137 -10.99 12.61 2.82
C PHE A 137 -11.99 11.45 2.82
N LEU A 138 -11.54 10.22 2.60
CA LEU A 138 -12.40 9.06 2.49
C LEU A 138 -13.04 8.67 3.83
N PRO A 139 -14.35 8.33 3.86
CA PRO A 139 -14.99 7.82 5.07
C PRO A 139 -14.35 6.51 5.55
N SER A 140 -14.32 6.29 6.87
CA SER A 140 -13.66 5.13 7.52
C SER A 140 -13.96 3.77 6.87
N PRO A 141 -15.21 3.42 6.47
CA PRO A 141 -15.49 2.14 5.83
C PRO A 141 -14.78 1.91 4.48
N TYR A 142 -14.42 2.99 3.78
CA TYR A 142 -13.86 2.94 2.43
C TYR A 142 -12.33 3.04 2.40
N ARG A 143 -11.73 3.48 3.51
CA ARG A 143 -10.28 3.65 3.65
C ARG A 143 -9.50 2.38 3.29
N LEU A 144 -9.88 1.25 3.87
CA LEU A 144 -9.23 -0.03 3.62
C LEU A 144 -9.46 -0.59 2.20
N PRO A 145 -10.70 -0.61 1.64
CA PRO A 145 -10.89 -0.93 0.22
C PRO A 145 -10.09 -0.04 -0.73
N PHE A 146 -10.01 1.26 -0.45
CA PHE A 146 -9.24 2.19 -1.25
C PHE A 146 -7.75 1.88 -1.19
N PHE A 147 -7.21 1.60 0.00
CA PHE A 147 -5.82 1.16 0.14
C PHE A 147 -5.53 -0.11 -0.67
N LEU A 148 -6.43 -1.10 -0.65
CA LEU A 148 -6.30 -2.30 -1.48
C LEU A 148 -6.25 -1.98 -2.99
N LEU A 149 -7.16 -1.11 -3.46
CA LEU A 149 -7.19 -0.68 -4.87
C LEU A 149 -5.92 0.10 -5.23
N LEU A 150 -5.43 0.95 -4.31
CA LEU A 150 -4.19 1.69 -4.48
C LEU A 150 -2.99 0.73 -4.59
N SER A 151 -2.90 -0.28 -3.73
CA SER A 151 -1.86 -1.32 -3.80
C SER A 151 -1.93 -2.13 -5.10
N ALA A 152 -3.12 -2.50 -5.55
CA ALA A 152 -3.31 -3.19 -6.83
C ALA A 152 -2.91 -2.28 -8.01
N GLY A 153 -3.28 -1.00 -7.98
CA GLY A 153 -2.84 -0.01 -8.96
C GLY A 153 -1.32 0.16 -8.98
N GLY A 154 -0.67 0.14 -7.81
CA GLY A 154 0.78 0.15 -7.67
C GLY A 154 1.45 -1.06 -8.34
N LEU A 155 0.89 -2.26 -8.17
CA LEU A 155 1.37 -3.47 -8.84
C LEU A 155 1.34 -3.33 -10.35
N PHE A 156 0.21 -2.91 -10.93
CA PHE A 156 0.09 -2.70 -12.36
C PHE A 156 1.00 -1.57 -12.87
N GLY A 157 1.16 -0.50 -12.10
CA GLY A 157 2.03 0.62 -12.46
C GLY A 157 3.52 0.27 -12.45
N VAL A 158 3.96 -0.67 -11.59
CA VAL A 158 5.37 -1.08 -11.50
C VAL A 158 5.70 -2.26 -12.40
N PHE A 159 4.83 -3.27 -12.47
CA PHE A 159 5.10 -4.53 -13.20
C PHE A 159 4.40 -4.63 -14.55
N GLY A 160 3.49 -3.69 -14.86
CA GLY A 160 2.67 -3.76 -16.07
C GLY A 160 1.46 -4.71 -15.93
N LEU A 161 0.65 -4.78 -17.00
CA LEU A 161 -0.60 -5.53 -17.00
C LEU A 161 -0.41 -7.04 -16.86
N ALA A 162 0.50 -7.63 -17.65
CA ALA A 162 0.67 -9.08 -17.70
C ALA A 162 1.21 -9.63 -16.37
N ASP A 163 2.35 -9.10 -15.89
CA ASP A 163 2.94 -9.55 -14.64
C ASP A 163 2.08 -9.16 -13.42
N GLY A 164 1.46 -7.98 -13.44
CA GLY A 164 0.52 -7.55 -12.38
C GLY A 164 -0.70 -8.48 -12.29
N ALA A 165 -1.27 -8.90 -13.43
CA ALA A 165 -2.40 -9.82 -13.47
C ALA A 165 -2.02 -11.21 -12.96
N TRP A 166 -0.85 -11.74 -13.34
CA TRP A 166 -0.33 -13.00 -12.81
C TRP A 166 -0.10 -12.92 -11.29
N LEU A 167 0.51 -11.83 -10.81
CA LEU A 167 0.78 -11.65 -9.40
C LEU A 167 -0.53 -11.62 -8.60
N ILE A 168 -1.52 -10.85 -9.04
CA ILE A 168 -2.85 -10.82 -8.41
C ILE A 168 -3.53 -12.20 -8.51
N GLY A 169 -3.50 -12.86 -9.65
CA GLY A 169 -4.11 -14.18 -9.84
C GLY A 169 -3.55 -15.25 -8.91
N ILE A 170 -2.21 -15.35 -8.82
CA ILE A 170 -1.53 -16.28 -7.90
C ILE A 170 -1.87 -15.94 -6.45
N SER A 171 -1.82 -14.65 -6.10
CA SER A 171 -2.14 -14.15 -4.76
C SER A 171 -3.58 -14.50 -4.34
N LEU A 172 -4.55 -14.25 -5.21
CA LEU A 172 -5.95 -14.60 -4.99
C LEU A 172 -6.14 -16.11 -4.88
N GLY A 173 -5.44 -16.90 -5.69
CA GLY A 173 -5.43 -18.36 -5.59
C GLY A 173 -4.93 -18.85 -4.23
N LEU A 174 -3.78 -18.35 -3.77
CA LEU A 174 -3.21 -18.69 -2.47
C LEU A 174 -4.13 -18.30 -1.31
N ILE A 175 -4.69 -17.09 -1.34
CA ILE A 175 -5.65 -16.63 -0.33
C ILE A 175 -6.94 -17.46 -0.38
N GLY A 176 -7.43 -17.77 -1.58
CA GLY A 176 -8.62 -18.58 -1.79
C GLY A 176 -8.51 -19.98 -1.17
N ILE A 177 -7.34 -20.62 -1.29
CA ILE A 177 -7.08 -21.93 -0.65
C ILE A 177 -7.25 -21.84 0.88
N CYS A 178 -6.85 -20.72 1.51
CA CYS A 178 -7.01 -20.52 2.95
C CYS A 178 -8.48 -20.47 3.40
N HIS A 179 -9.37 -20.01 2.52
CA HIS A 179 -10.80 -19.84 2.80
C HIS A 179 -11.68 -21.01 2.34
N LEU A 180 -11.11 -22.01 1.66
CA LEU A 180 -11.87 -23.15 1.15
C LEU A 180 -12.58 -23.90 2.30
N PRO A 181 -13.86 -24.31 2.20
CA PRO A 181 -14.63 -24.93 3.29
C PRO A 181 -14.27 -26.41 3.54
N ILE A 182 -12.99 -26.74 3.52
CA ILE A 182 -12.39 -28.06 3.78
C ILE A 182 -11.68 -28.07 5.14
N PRO A 183 -11.35 -29.24 5.73
CA PRO A 183 -10.62 -29.30 6.99
C PRO A 183 -9.22 -28.66 6.89
N PHE A 184 -8.72 -28.12 8.01
CA PHE A 184 -7.47 -27.34 8.06
C PHE A 184 -6.24 -28.11 7.53
N ARG A 185 -6.18 -29.43 7.76
CA ARG A 185 -5.07 -30.27 7.28
C ARG A 185 -5.01 -30.32 5.76
N GLU A 186 -6.15 -30.39 5.10
CA GLU A 186 -6.22 -30.40 3.64
C GLU A 186 -5.85 -29.03 3.07
N ARG A 187 -6.29 -27.92 3.68
CA ARG A 187 -5.84 -26.57 3.28
C ARG A 187 -4.33 -26.44 3.34
N LEU A 188 -3.74 -26.92 4.43
CA LEU A 188 -2.28 -26.91 4.61
C LEU A 188 -1.58 -27.76 3.55
N ALA A 189 -2.09 -28.97 3.27
CA ALA A 189 -1.54 -29.84 2.23
C ALA A 189 -1.57 -29.18 0.85
N ILE A 190 -2.71 -28.56 0.48
CA ILE A 190 -2.86 -27.85 -0.80
C ILE A 190 -1.90 -26.66 -0.88
N LEU A 191 -1.73 -25.88 0.20
CA LEU A 191 -0.77 -24.77 0.22
C LEU A 191 0.68 -25.23 0.12
N VAL A 192 1.05 -26.34 0.76
CA VAL A 192 2.38 -26.93 0.62
C VAL A 192 2.62 -27.39 -0.82
N ILE A 193 1.64 -28.03 -1.46
CA ILE A 193 1.72 -28.42 -2.88
C ILE A 193 1.84 -27.19 -3.79
N ALA A 194 1.04 -26.15 -3.55
CA ALA A 194 1.12 -24.90 -4.31
C ALA A 194 2.49 -24.22 -4.16
N GLY A 195 3.01 -24.16 -2.93
CA GLY A 195 4.35 -23.64 -2.64
C GLY A 195 5.46 -24.46 -3.31
N ALA A 196 5.39 -25.80 -3.25
CA ALA A 196 6.34 -26.68 -3.93
C ALA A 196 6.30 -26.49 -5.45
N THR A 197 5.11 -26.28 -6.03
CA THR A 197 4.93 -25.98 -7.46
C THR A 197 5.61 -24.65 -7.83
N LEU A 198 5.42 -23.61 -7.01
CA LEU A 198 6.09 -22.31 -7.21
C LEU A 198 7.61 -22.42 -7.09
N ILE A 199 8.12 -23.24 -6.16
CA ILE A 199 9.56 -23.52 -6.01
C ILE A 199 10.09 -24.25 -7.26
N ALA A 200 9.36 -25.25 -7.78
CA ALA A 200 9.75 -25.98 -8.98
C ALA A 200 9.79 -25.07 -10.23
N MET A 201 8.79 -24.19 -10.37
CA MET A 201 8.77 -23.16 -11.42
C MET A 201 9.94 -22.18 -11.26
N ARG A 202 10.26 -21.76 -10.03
CA ARG A 202 11.40 -20.87 -9.75
C ARG A 202 12.75 -21.53 -10.07
N ALA A 203 12.88 -22.84 -9.82
CA ALA A 203 14.07 -23.62 -10.14
C ALA A 203 14.23 -23.91 -11.64
N GLY A 204 13.22 -23.59 -12.47
CA GLY A 204 13.24 -23.80 -13.91
C GLY A 204 12.84 -25.21 -14.35
N TYR A 205 12.34 -26.05 -13.44
CA TYR A 205 11.78 -27.37 -13.80
C TYR A 205 10.47 -27.25 -14.60
N VAL A 206 9.74 -26.15 -14.40
CA VAL A 206 8.52 -25.81 -15.13
C VAL A 206 8.65 -24.36 -15.62
N GLN A 207 8.34 -24.11 -16.90
CA GLN A 207 8.39 -22.76 -17.44
C GLN A 207 7.27 -21.90 -16.85
N ALA A 208 7.63 -20.76 -16.27
CA ALA A 208 6.68 -19.78 -15.79
C ALA A 208 6.28 -18.81 -16.92
N PRO A 209 4.99 -18.51 -17.11
CA PRO A 209 4.51 -17.60 -18.16
C PRO A 209 4.72 -16.11 -17.84
N TRP A 210 5.48 -15.78 -16.79
CA TRP A 210 5.72 -14.42 -16.29
C TRP A 210 7.21 -14.15 -16.06
N THR A 211 7.56 -12.89 -15.82
CA THR A 211 8.98 -12.50 -15.69
C THR A 211 9.61 -12.92 -14.35
N LYS A 212 10.95 -13.00 -14.31
CA LYS A 212 11.70 -13.33 -13.09
C LYS A 212 11.53 -12.29 -11.96
N ALA A 213 10.99 -11.11 -12.26
CA ALA A 213 10.77 -10.03 -11.29
C ALA A 213 9.61 -10.31 -10.31
N ILE A 214 8.68 -11.21 -10.65
CA ILE A 214 7.55 -11.55 -9.76
C ILE A 214 8.00 -12.30 -8.50
N TRP A 215 9.03 -13.15 -8.62
CA TRP A 215 9.41 -14.07 -7.54
C TRP A 215 9.72 -13.39 -6.20
N PRO A 216 10.57 -12.35 -6.13
CA PRO A 216 10.89 -11.70 -4.86
C PRO A 216 9.67 -10.99 -4.24
N ILE A 217 8.76 -10.46 -5.06
CA ILE A 217 7.57 -9.73 -4.60
C ILE A 217 6.52 -10.69 -4.07
N LEU A 218 6.27 -11.78 -4.81
CA LEU A 218 5.36 -12.83 -4.35
C LEU A 218 5.87 -13.44 -3.03
N ALA A 219 7.18 -13.68 -2.94
CA ALA A 219 7.82 -14.15 -1.72
C ALA A 219 7.63 -13.16 -0.55
N SER A 220 7.84 -11.86 -0.77
CA SER A 220 7.68 -10.84 0.28
C SER A 220 6.24 -10.71 0.78
N MET A 221 5.26 -10.85 -0.11
CA MET A 221 3.84 -10.76 0.21
C MET A 221 3.35 -11.98 0.98
N PHE A 222 3.83 -13.17 0.64
CA PHE A 222 3.20 -14.41 1.09
C PHE A 222 4.01 -15.22 2.11
N MET A 223 5.34 -15.27 2.04
CA MET A 223 6.13 -16.31 2.72
C MET A 223 5.79 -16.49 4.21
N PHE A 224 6.20 -15.54 5.07
CA PHE A 224 5.92 -15.63 6.51
C PHE A 224 4.48 -15.23 6.86
N ARG A 225 3.91 -14.29 6.09
CA ARG A 225 2.54 -13.80 6.31
C ARG A 225 1.49 -14.89 6.13
N MET A 226 1.66 -15.80 5.18
CA MET A 226 0.75 -16.92 4.95
C MET A 226 0.73 -17.86 6.16
N ILE A 227 1.89 -18.14 6.75
CA ILE A 227 2.02 -18.98 7.94
C ILE A 227 1.29 -18.35 9.12
N ILE A 228 1.53 -17.05 9.37
CA ILE A 228 0.88 -16.29 10.44
C ILE A 228 -0.64 -16.24 10.21
N TYR A 229 -1.06 -15.94 8.99
CA TYR A 229 -2.46 -15.83 8.61
C TYR A 229 -3.23 -17.15 8.83
N LEU A 230 -2.65 -18.29 8.41
CA LEU A 230 -3.24 -19.61 8.67
C LEU A 230 -3.34 -19.92 10.16
N TYR A 231 -2.30 -19.56 10.92
CA TYR A 231 -2.29 -19.75 12.36
C TYR A 231 -3.41 -18.92 13.03
N ASP A 232 -3.61 -17.68 12.61
CA ASP A 232 -4.69 -16.82 13.11
C ASP A 232 -6.08 -17.31 12.70
N LEU A 233 -6.23 -17.82 11.47
CA LEU A 233 -7.48 -18.45 11.02
C LEU A 233 -7.84 -19.69 11.85
N LYS A 234 -6.85 -20.53 12.15
CA LYS A 234 -7.06 -21.75 12.97
C LYS A 234 -7.53 -21.41 14.39
N HIS A 235 -6.95 -20.38 14.99
CA HIS A 235 -7.23 -19.99 16.38
C HIS A 235 -8.28 -18.88 16.51
N LYS A 236 -8.87 -18.43 15.39
CA LYS A 236 -9.89 -17.36 15.32
C LYS A 236 -9.49 -16.09 16.08
N LYS A 237 -8.21 -15.70 16.02
CA LYS A 237 -7.67 -14.56 16.79
C LYS A 237 -8.13 -13.20 16.25
N ALA A 238 -8.60 -13.13 15.01
CA ALA A 238 -8.94 -11.89 14.33
C ALA A 238 -10.20 -12.04 13.46
N PRO A 239 -10.95 -10.94 13.23
CA PRO A 239 -12.11 -10.96 12.36
C PRO A 239 -11.70 -11.32 10.93
N VAL A 240 -12.46 -12.22 10.31
CA VAL A 240 -12.21 -12.69 8.94
C VAL A 240 -13.09 -11.89 8.00
N GLY A 241 -12.46 -11.12 7.10
CA GLY A 241 -13.14 -10.39 6.05
C GLY A 241 -12.29 -10.39 4.78
N LEU A 242 -12.93 -10.46 3.61
CA LEU A 242 -12.23 -10.50 2.31
C LEU A 242 -11.35 -9.26 2.12
N THR A 243 -11.89 -8.07 2.34
CA THR A 243 -11.14 -6.81 2.20
C THR A 243 -9.94 -6.73 3.14
N ARG A 244 -10.09 -7.17 4.41
CA ARG A 244 -8.99 -7.17 5.39
C ARG A 244 -7.90 -8.17 5.01
N SER A 245 -8.29 -9.36 4.57
CA SER A 245 -7.36 -10.41 4.16
C SER A 245 -6.58 -9.97 2.92
N LEU A 246 -7.28 -9.42 1.91
CA LEU A 246 -6.65 -8.89 0.72
C LEU A 246 -5.72 -7.71 1.05
N ALA A 247 -6.18 -6.71 1.80
CA ALA A 247 -5.35 -5.56 2.18
C ALA A 247 -4.09 -5.98 2.96
N TYR A 248 -4.18 -7.00 3.82
CA TYR A 248 -3.05 -7.54 4.57
C TYR A 248 -1.96 -8.19 3.68
N PHE A 249 -2.34 -8.93 2.64
CA PHE A 249 -1.37 -9.51 1.71
C PHE A 249 -0.84 -8.46 0.72
N PHE A 250 -1.71 -7.57 0.25
CA PHE A 250 -1.41 -6.49 -0.70
C PHE A 250 -1.07 -5.18 0.01
N LEU A 251 -0.06 -5.18 0.90
CA LEU A 251 0.47 -3.94 1.46
C LEU A 251 1.25 -3.17 0.38
N LEU A 252 0.89 -1.90 0.17
CA LEU A 252 1.49 -1.04 -0.87
C LEU A 252 3.03 -1.06 -0.90
N PRO A 253 3.76 -1.02 0.24
CA PRO A 253 5.22 -0.97 0.17
C PRO A 253 5.86 -2.25 -0.38
N ASN A 254 5.19 -3.41 -0.31
CA ASN A 254 5.69 -4.66 -0.86
C ASN A 254 5.92 -4.60 -2.39
N VAL A 255 5.26 -3.67 -3.08
CA VAL A 255 5.41 -3.46 -4.54
C VAL A 255 6.85 -3.04 -4.90
N ALA A 256 7.50 -2.24 -4.04
CA ALA A 256 8.85 -1.74 -4.28
C ALA A 256 9.90 -2.34 -3.35
N PHE A 257 9.50 -2.91 -2.22
CA PHE A 257 10.40 -3.47 -1.21
C PHE A 257 10.20 -4.99 -1.08
N PRO A 258 11.02 -5.81 -1.75
CA PRO A 258 11.01 -7.25 -1.56
C PRO A 258 11.38 -7.66 -0.12
N LEU A 259 12.25 -6.89 0.53
CA LEU A 259 12.58 -7.06 1.95
C LEU A 259 11.66 -6.17 2.77
N PHE A 260 10.47 -6.69 3.05
CA PHE A 260 9.46 -6.00 3.83
C PHE A 260 9.30 -6.64 5.23
N PRO A 261 9.11 -5.85 6.30
CA PRO A 261 8.90 -6.37 7.66
C PRO A 261 7.74 -7.37 7.75
N VAL A 262 7.92 -8.46 8.50
CA VAL A 262 6.81 -9.39 8.72
C VAL A 262 5.78 -8.73 9.64
N VAL A 263 4.54 -8.59 9.13
CA VAL A 263 3.42 -7.98 9.86
C VAL A 263 2.48 -9.08 10.32
N ASP A 264 2.04 -9.03 11.58
CA ASP A 264 1.08 -9.96 12.14
C ASP A 264 -0.36 -9.60 11.77
N TYR A 265 -1.19 -10.57 11.37
CA TYR A 265 -2.57 -10.30 10.90
C TYR A 265 -3.48 -9.82 12.04
N SER A 266 -3.36 -10.44 13.22
CA SER A 266 -4.12 -10.01 14.39
C SER A 266 -3.79 -8.58 14.81
N THR A 267 -2.50 -8.23 14.80
CA THR A 267 -2.01 -6.88 15.10
C THR A 267 -2.48 -5.89 14.05
N PHE A 268 -2.34 -6.21 12.75
CA PHE A 268 -2.83 -5.38 11.65
C PHE A 268 -4.32 -5.05 11.79
N CYS A 269 -5.15 -6.02 12.18
CA CYS A 269 -6.57 -5.79 12.38
C CYS A 269 -6.90 -4.95 13.62
N ARG A 270 -6.11 -5.08 14.69
CA ARG A 270 -6.36 -4.43 15.99
C ARG A 270 -5.88 -2.99 16.02
N THR A 271 -4.72 -2.70 15.42
CA THR A 271 -4.10 -1.37 15.42
C THR A 271 -4.54 -0.50 14.25
N TYR A 272 -5.56 -0.92 13.51
CA TYR A 272 -6.09 -0.15 12.38
C TYR A 272 -6.84 1.08 12.91
N TYR A 273 -6.22 2.26 12.81
CA TYR A 273 -6.76 3.53 13.33
C TYR A 273 -7.16 3.46 14.82
N ASP A 274 -6.25 2.95 15.67
CA ASP A 274 -6.44 2.85 17.12
C ASP A 274 -6.05 4.12 17.90
N GLU A 275 -5.30 5.03 17.27
CA GLU A 275 -4.90 6.33 17.81
C GLU A 275 -5.47 7.51 16.98
N ASP A 276 -5.23 8.75 17.43
CA ASP A 276 -5.52 9.96 16.64
C ASP A 276 -4.81 9.91 15.27
N GLN A 277 -5.58 10.10 14.20
CA GLN A 277 -5.10 9.98 12.82
C GLN A 277 -3.88 10.87 12.53
N TYR A 278 -3.83 12.09 13.05
CA TYR A 278 -2.71 13.00 12.80
C TYR A 278 -1.43 12.54 13.48
N ARG A 279 -1.55 11.90 14.66
CA ARG A 279 -0.41 11.30 15.36
C ARG A 279 0.13 10.09 14.62
N ILE A 280 -0.75 9.25 14.06
CA ILE A 280 -0.37 8.12 13.22
C ILE A 280 0.40 8.64 12.00
N TYR A 281 -0.14 9.63 11.28
CA TYR A 281 0.49 10.21 10.09
C TYR A 281 1.85 10.85 10.40
N GLN A 282 1.95 11.62 11.49
CA GLN A 282 3.20 12.24 11.90
C GLN A 282 4.26 11.20 12.26
N ARG A 283 3.87 10.12 12.96
CA ARG A 283 4.74 8.99 13.25
C ARG A 283 5.23 8.35 11.95
N GLY A 284 4.33 8.14 10.98
CA GLY A 284 4.67 7.66 9.64
C GLY A 284 5.72 8.52 8.95
N LEU A 285 5.50 9.84 8.90
CA LEU A 285 6.46 10.78 8.33
C LEU A 285 7.81 10.78 9.05
N GLN A 286 7.82 10.65 10.37
CA GLN A 286 9.06 10.57 11.13
C GLN A 286 9.85 9.30 10.77
N TRP A 287 9.18 8.15 10.65
CA TRP A 287 9.80 6.93 10.13
C TRP A 287 10.34 7.14 8.72
N MET A 288 9.55 7.71 7.82
CA MET A 288 10.00 7.98 6.44
C MET A 288 11.21 8.91 6.41
N PHE A 289 11.22 9.98 7.20
CA PHE A 289 12.34 10.91 7.30
C PHE A 289 13.64 10.19 7.71
N TRP A 290 13.60 9.41 8.80
CA TRP A 290 14.75 8.61 9.21
C TRP A 290 15.17 7.60 8.15
N GLY A 291 14.21 7.00 7.45
CA GLY A 291 14.48 6.12 6.31
C GLY A 291 15.25 6.82 5.19
N VAL A 292 14.81 8.03 4.81
CA VAL A 292 15.49 8.87 3.80
C VAL A 292 16.91 9.23 4.26
N ILE A 293 17.09 9.63 5.53
CA ILE A 293 18.40 9.95 6.09
C ILE A 293 19.33 8.72 6.03
N HIS A 294 18.87 7.54 6.45
CA HIS A 294 19.65 6.30 6.35
C HIS A 294 20.07 5.99 4.91
N LEU A 295 19.18 6.18 3.93
CA LEU A 295 19.50 5.97 2.51
C LEU A 295 20.47 7.00 1.94
N LEU A 296 20.37 8.27 2.37
CA LEU A 296 21.31 9.31 1.97
C LEU A 296 22.71 9.04 2.54
N ILE A 297 22.80 8.67 3.82
CA ILE A 297 24.07 8.30 4.46
C ILE A 297 24.65 7.05 3.79
N TYR A 298 23.82 6.02 3.55
CA TYR A 298 24.23 4.84 2.80
C TYR A 298 24.80 5.21 1.42
N ARG A 299 24.14 6.10 0.68
CA ARG A 299 24.62 6.54 -0.64
C ARG A 299 25.96 7.25 -0.55
N TYR A 300 26.15 8.11 0.46
CA TYR A 300 27.41 8.78 0.71
C TYR A 300 28.54 7.77 1.00
N ILE A 301 28.31 6.82 1.92
CA ILE A 301 29.27 5.77 2.28
C ILE A 301 29.58 4.91 1.05
N ASN A 302 28.56 4.52 0.29
CA ASN A 302 28.74 3.67 -0.89
C ASN A 302 29.60 4.34 -1.96
N TYR A 303 29.42 5.63 -2.18
CA TYR A 303 30.16 6.37 -3.20
C TYR A 303 31.57 6.75 -2.77
N TYR A 304 31.77 7.17 -1.52
CA TYR A 304 33.05 7.73 -1.06
C TYR A 304 33.90 6.80 -0.19
N TRP A 305 33.31 5.79 0.46
CA TRP A 305 33.97 5.04 1.53
C TRP A 305 34.15 3.55 1.22
N ILE A 306 33.27 2.94 0.41
CA ILE A 306 33.39 1.52 0.05
C ILE A 306 34.64 1.27 -0.79
N ILE A 307 35.43 0.28 -0.37
CA ILE A 307 36.55 -0.26 -1.14
C ILE A 307 36.27 -1.73 -1.51
N GLY A 308 36.76 -2.15 -2.67
CA GLY A 308 36.70 -3.54 -3.10
C GLY A 308 37.75 -4.40 -2.40
N PRO A 309 37.53 -5.73 -2.29
CA PRO A 309 38.47 -6.65 -1.65
C PRO A 309 39.84 -6.65 -2.32
N GLU A 310 39.92 -6.34 -3.62
CA GLU A 310 41.15 -6.24 -4.40
C GLU A 310 42.06 -5.09 -3.97
N LYS A 311 41.53 -4.08 -3.26
CA LYS A 311 42.27 -2.92 -2.77
C LYS A 311 42.72 -3.06 -1.31
N VAL A 312 42.44 -4.21 -0.70
CA VAL A 312 42.83 -4.48 0.69
C VAL A 312 44.26 -4.99 0.70
N HIS A 313 45.19 -4.13 1.11
CA HIS A 313 46.62 -4.43 1.14
C HIS A 313 47.24 -4.29 2.53
N ASP A 314 46.52 -3.68 3.48
CA ASP A 314 47.02 -3.34 4.81
C ASP A 314 45.90 -3.35 5.86
N THR A 315 46.27 -3.21 7.14
CA THR A 315 45.31 -3.27 8.26
C THR A 315 44.28 -2.14 8.21
N SER A 316 44.65 -0.94 7.74
CA SER A 316 43.73 0.19 7.65
C SER A 316 42.64 -0.07 6.61
N THR A 317 43.04 -0.54 5.41
CA THR A 317 42.09 -0.92 4.36
C THR A 317 41.24 -2.12 4.78
N LEU A 318 41.79 -3.08 5.54
CA LEU A 318 40.98 -4.17 6.10
C LEU A 318 39.87 -3.67 7.03
N VAL A 319 40.20 -2.78 7.98
CA VAL A 319 39.20 -2.20 8.90
C VAL A 319 38.17 -1.38 8.13
N GLN A 320 38.60 -0.59 7.15
CA GLN A 320 37.70 0.16 6.27
C GLN A 320 36.74 -0.77 5.51
N TYR A 321 37.24 -1.86 4.93
CA TYR A 321 36.44 -2.85 4.23
C TYR A 321 35.40 -3.51 5.15
N MET A 322 35.80 -3.90 6.37
CA MET A 322 34.88 -4.47 7.35
C MET A 322 33.80 -3.47 7.75
N ALA A 323 34.17 -2.26 8.15
CA ALA A 323 33.24 -1.21 8.56
C ALA A 323 32.25 -0.84 7.42
N SER A 324 32.76 -0.73 6.19
CA SER A 324 31.95 -0.47 4.99
C SER A 324 30.86 -1.52 4.78
N ASN A 325 31.21 -2.79 4.93
CA ASN A 325 30.25 -3.90 4.80
C ASN A 325 29.19 -3.86 5.89
N TYR A 326 29.56 -3.55 7.14
CA TYR A 326 28.57 -3.35 8.21
C TYR A 326 27.64 -2.19 7.90
N LEU A 327 28.16 -1.08 7.37
CA LEU A 327 27.37 0.11 7.04
C LEU A 327 26.37 -0.11 5.89
N LEU A 328 26.51 -1.18 5.10
CA LEU A 328 25.48 -1.59 4.12
C LEU A 328 24.11 -1.85 4.78
N ILE A 329 24.08 -2.17 6.08
CA ILE A 329 22.83 -2.34 6.83
C ILE A 329 21.96 -1.08 6.84
N LEU A 330 22.57 0.10 6.66
CA LEU A 330 21.83 1.36 6.56
C LEU A 330 20.84 1.36 5.40
N ARG A 331 21.16 0.66 4.29
CA ARG A 331 20.21 0.50 3.19
C ARG A 331 18.97 -0.27 3.62
N LEU A 332 19.18 -1.41 4.26
CA LEU A 332 18.09 -2.26 4.75
C LEU A 332 17.24 -1.51 5.79
N SER A 333 17.89 -0.87 6.74
CA SER A 333 17.23 -0.02 7.74
C SER A 333 16.42 1.08 7.08
N GLY A 334 16.98 1.79 6.10
CA GLY A 334 16.31 2.85 5.36
C GLY A 334 15.04 2.38 4.64
N GLN A 335 15.12 1.24 3.95
CA GLN A 335 13.97 0.61 3.30
C GLN A 335 12.87 0.21 4.29
N PHE A 336 13.25 -0.34 5.45
CA PHE A 336 12.29 -0.74 6.49
C PHE A 336 11.56 0.46 7.08
N HIS A 337 12.29 1.53 7.39
CA HIS A 337 11.73 2.78 7.90
C HIS A 337 10.75 3.42 6.90
N LEU A 338 11.12 3.45 5.62
CA LEU A 338 10.21 3.91 4.55
C LEU A 338 8.97 3.04 4.44
N ALA A 339 9.14 1.73 4.43
CA ALA A 339 8.05 0.78 4.28
C ALA A 339 7.03 0.88 5.43
N VAL A 340 7.50 0.93 6.68
CA VAL A 340 6.67 1.13 7.87
C VAL A 340 6.03 2.53 7.87
N GLY A 341 6.79 3.54 7.45
CA GLY A 341 6.30 4.92 7.36
C GLY A 341 5.16 5.08 6.37
N ILE A 342 5.24 4.45 5.19
CA ILE A 342 4.16 4.41 4.19
C ILE A 342 2.92 3.73 4.77
N LEU A 343 3.08 2.64 5.53
CA LEU A 343 1.94 1.98 6.16
C LEU A 343 1.19 2.88 7.14
N HIS A 344 1.88 3.74 7.89
CA HIS A 344 1.19 4.66 8.82
C HIS A 344 0.34 5.72 8.12
N LEU A 345 0.49 5.92 6.82
CA LEU A 345 -0.33 6.86 6.05
C LEU A 345 -1.71 6.28 5.69
N PHE A 346 -1.91 4.96 5.84
CA PHE A 346 -3.11 4.24 5.43
C PHE A 346 -3.64 3.31 6.52
#